data_AF-A0A1B6J162-F1
#
_entry.id   AF-A0A1B6J162-F1
#
_cell.length_a   1.000
_cell.length_b   1.000
_cell.length_c   1.000
_cell.angle_alpha   90.00
_cell.angle_beta   90.00
_cell.angle_gamma   90.00
#
_symmetry.space_group_name_H-M   'P 1'
#
loop_
_entity.id
_entity.type
_entity.pdbx_description
1 polymer ?
#
loop_
_entity_poly.entity_id
_entity_poly.type
_entity_poly.pdbx_seq_one_letter_code
_entity_poly.pdbx_strand_id
1 'polypeptide(L)'
;KRLLARNAASKLKDNVTELGTILEHETMDFTSSSPPPPTASPSPPCHSSSSPPSSPPRSVTPDLENLHAMPLSELLKQQQITREEKKRLRRSLREFEEECQKTMGRKLLKEDRIPMEQTYTEYKHAKAKLRLLEALLMKKK
;
A
#
# COMPACT_ATOMS: atom_id res chain seq x y z
N LYS A 1 40.03 17.26 -17.58
CA LYS A 1 39.44 16.20 -18.45
C LYS A 1 39.71 14.85 -17.76
N ARG A 2 38.80 14.32 -16.94
CA ARG A 2 39.01 13.05 -16.21
C ARG A 2 38.49 11.88 -17.07
N LEU A 3 39.37 10.94 -17.42
CA LEU A 3 39.03 9.70 -18.13
C LEU A 3 38.35 8.72 -17.14
N LEU A 4 37.27 8.08 -17.60
CA LEU A 4 36.66 6.92 -16.94
C LEU A 4 37.19 5.66 -17.62
N ALA A 5 37.99 4.88 -16.90
CA ALA A 5 38.33 3.52 -17.30
C ALA A 5 37.12 2.62 -17.04
N ARG A 6 36.52 2.08 -18.10
CA ARG A 6 35.54 1.00 -18.02
C ARG A 6 36.26 -0.30 -18.32
N ASN A 7 36.37 -1.17 -17.32
CA ASN A 7 36.86 -2.53 -17.47
C ASN A 7 35.91 -3.32 -18.37
N ALA A 8 36.49 -4.04 -19.33
CA ALA A 8 35.79 -4.86 -20.31
C ALA A 8 35.64 -6.33 -19.87
N ALA A 9 34.56 -6.92 -20.36
CA ALA A 9 34.35 -8.33 -20.70
C ALA A 9 34.41 -9.41 -19.60
N SER A 10 33.24 -9.90 -19.20
CA SER A 10 33.03 -11.32 -18.91
C SER A 10 32.01 -11.88 -19.91
N LYS A 11 32.50 -12.64 -20.91
CA LYS A 11 31.67 -13.44 -21.81
C LYS A 11 31.18 -14.66 -21.02
N LEU A 12 29.91 -14.67 -20.60
CA LEU A 12 29.25 -15.91 -20.22
C LEU A 12 28.48 -16.45 -21.42
N LYS A 13 29.11 -17.47 -21.97
CA LYS A 13 28.75 -18.45 -22.99
C LYS A 13 27.34 -19.02 -22.75
N ASP A 14 26.51 -18.96 -23.80
CA ASP A 14 25.47 -19.91 -24.23
C ASP A 14 24.58 -20.57 -23.17
N ASN A 15 23.27 -20.30 -23.23
CA ASN A 15 22.15 -21.27 -23.18
C ASN A 15 20.80 -20.52 -23.27
N VAL A 16 20.48 -20.01 -24.45
CA VAL A 16 19.12 -19.47 -24.76
C VAL A 16 18.47 -20.30 -25.86
N THR A 17 18.48 -21.62 -25.68
CA THR A 17 17.82 -22.57 -26.59
C THR A 17 17.38 -23.78 -25.80
N GLU A 18 16.39 -23.60 -24.91
CA GLU A 18 15.41 -24.65 -24.58
C GLU A 18 14.25 -24.06 -23.76
N LEU A 19 13.31 -23.39 -24.42
CA LEU A 19 11.95 -23.33 -23.86
C LEU A 19 11.29 -24.63 -24.33
N GLY A 20 11.23 -25.62 -23.45
CA GLY A 20 10.59 -26.91 -23.74
C GLY A 20 9.15 -26.68 -24.20
N THR A 21 8.76 -27.37 -25.27
CA THR A 21 7.39 -27.31 -25.81
C THR A 21 6.41 -27.83 -24.77
N ILE A 22 5.44 -27.00 -24.39
CA ILE A 22 4.40 -27.36 -23.43
C ILE A 22 3.49 -28.39 -24.12
N LEU A 23 3.23 -29.54 -23.50
CA LEU A 23 2.33 -30.56 -24.04
C LEU A 23 0.88 -30.09 -23.80
N GLU A 24 0.29 -29.42 -24.79
CA GLU A 24 -0.98 -28.69 -24.66
C GLU A 24 -2.25 -29.56 -24.78
N HIS A 25 -2.37 -30.69 -24.09
CA HIS A 25 -3.60 -31.50 -24.22
C HIS A 25 -3.91 -32.34 -22.96
N GLU A 26 -4.14 -31.70 -21.82
CA GLU A 26 -4.84 -32.35 -20.70
C GLU A 26 -6.12 -31.56 -20.40
N THR A 27 -7.26 -32.12 -20.81
CA THR A 27 -8.57 -31.61 -20.44
C THR A 27 -8.81 -31.97 -18.98
N MET A 28 -8.71 -30.98 -18.08
CA MET A 28 -9.22 -31.12 -16.73
C MET A 28 -10.76 -31.24 -16.81
N ASP A 29 -11.29 -32.45 -16.60
CA ASP A 29 -12.73 -32.72 -16.52
C ASP A 29 -13.34 -32.03 -15.28
N PHE A 30 -13.83 -30.81 -15.46
CA PHE A 30 -14.51 -30.01 -14.42
C PHE A 30 -15.95 -30.46 -14.12
N THR A 31 -16.29 -31.73 -14.34
CA THR A 31 -17.61 -32.29 -14.02
C THR A 31 -17.67 -32.79 -12.57
N SER A 32 -17.49 -31.87 -11.62
CA SER A 32 -17.85 -32.15 -10.23
C SER A 32 -19.33 -31.86 -10.02
N SER A 33 -20.10 -32.94 -9.84
CA SER A 33 -21.44 -33.02 -9.24
C SER A 33 -22.61 -32.42 -10.04
N SER A 34 -23.34 -33.33 -10.70
CA SER A 34 -24.73 -33.15 -11.11
C SER A 34 -25.62 -32.82 -9.89
N PRO A 35 -26.52 -31.83 -9.95
CA PRO A 35 -27.43 -31.51 -8.85
C PRO A 35 -28.57 -32.54 -8.75
N PRO A 36 -28.96 -32.99 -7.54
CA PRO A 36 -30.15 -33.82 -7.36
C PRO A 36 -31.46 -33.00 -7.57
N PRO A 37 -32.57 -33.66 -7.94
CA PRO A 37 -33.84 -32.99 -8.26
C PRO A 37 -34.51 -32.32 -7.03
N PRO A 38 -35.41 -31.33 -7.24
CA PRO A 38 -36.02 -30.58 -6.16
C PRO A 38 -37.03 -31.44 -5.40
N THR A 39 -36.68 -31.85 -4.18
CA THR A 39 -37.64 -32.42 -3.24
C THR A 39 -38.22 -31.29 -2.40
N ALA A 40 -39.50 -31.03 -2.60
CA ALA A 40 -40.29 -30.09 -1.81
C ALA A 40 -40.30 -30.48 -0.32
N SER A 41 -39.95 -29.53 0.56
CA SER A 41 -40.43 -29.51 1.95
C SER A 41 -40.21 -28.14 2.61
N PRO A 42 -41.05 -27.79 3.60
CA PRO A 42 -41.48 -26.42 3.85
C PRO A 42 -40.50 -25.61 4.73
N SER A 43 -40.57 -24.31 4.50
CA SER A 43 -39.91 -23.20 5.19
C SER A 43 -39.97 -23.28 6.73
N PRO A 44 -38.85 -23.05 7.45
CA PRO A 44 -38.88 -22.58 8.82
C PRO A 44 -39.07 -21.04 8.86
N PRO A 45 -39.78 -20.47 9.87
CA PRO A 45 -39.86 -19.04 10.03
C PRO A 45 -38.57 -18.55 10.69
N CYS A 46 -37.61 -18.05 9.91
CA CYS A 46 -36.48 -17.33 10.47
C CYS A 46 -36.86 -15.87 10.73
N HIS A 47 -37.34 -15.62 11.95
CA HIS A 47 -37.15 -14.32 12.58
C HIS A 47 -35.65 -14.09 12.73
N SER A 48 -35.09 -13.19 11.93
CA SER A 48 -33.82 -12.54 12.25
C SER A 48 -33.78 -11.21 11.52
N SER A 49 -34.07 -10.19 12.31
CA SER A 49 -33.83 -8.78 12.06
C SER A 49 -32.39 -8.58 11.60
N SER A 50 -32.16 -8.55 10.29
CA SER A 50 -30.88 -8.14 9.72
C SER A 50 -30.80 -6.62 9.77
N SER A 51 -30.40 -6.09 10.92
CA SER A 51 -29.80 -4.76 10.99
C SER A 51 -28.56 -4.74 10.09
N PRO A 52 -28.43 -3.79 9.14
CA PRO A 52 -27.24 -3.71 8.31
C PRO A 52 -26.01 -3.40 9.19
N PRO A 53 -24.85 -4.01 8.91
CA PRO A 53 -23.63 -3.71 9.64
C PRO A 53 -23.23 -2.26 9.38
N SER A 54 -22.91 -1.61 10.49
CA SER A 54 -22.27 -0.31 10.61
C SER A 54 -21.38 0.04 9.42
N SER A 55 -21.61 1.25 8.90
CA SER A 55 -20.67 2.05 8.11
C SER A 55 -19.20 1.73 8.43
N PRO A 56 -18.32 1.64 7.41
CA PRO A 56 -16.91 1.38 7.63
C PRO A 56 -16.33 2.45 8.58
N PRO A 57 -15.35 2.10 9.43
CA PRO A 57 -14.72 3.07 10.31
C PRO A 57 -14.17 4.18 9.42
N ARG A 58 -14.80 5.35 9.50
CA ARG A 58 -14.24 6.58 8.95
C ARG A 58 -12.85 6.65 9.54
N SER A 59 -11.84 6.50 8.71
CA SER A 59 -10.47 6.82 9.07
C SER A 59 -10.51 8.29 9.39
N VAL A 60 -10.75 8.59 10.67
CA VAL A 60 -10.74 9.94 11.20
C VAL A 60 -9.36 10.47 10.86
N THR A 61 -9.34 11.33 9.87
CA THR A 61 -8.22 12.22 9.59
C THR A 61 -8.65 13.54 10.22
N PRO A 62 -8.65 13.65 11.56
CA PRO A 62 -9.31 14.75 12.28
C PRO A 62 -8.74 16.12 11.91
N ASP A 63 -7.58 16.16 11.28
CA ASP A 63 -6.82 17.37 10.98
C ASP A 63 -6.87 17.80 9.50
N LEU A 64 -7.62 17.09 8.65
CA LEU A 64 -7.79 17.51 7.24
C LEU A 64 -9.01 18.42 7.04
N GLU A 65 -10.02 18.30 7.89
CA GLU A 65 -11.29 19.00 7.72
C GLU A 65 -11.16 20.50 7.94
N ASN A 66 -10.27 20.99 8.81
CA ASN A 66 -10.14 22.44 9.08
C ASN A 66 -9.32 23.22 8.03
N LEU A 67 -8.64 22.54 7.09
CA LEU A 67 -7.69 23.19 6.18
C LEU A 67 -8.35 24.12 5.15
N HIS A 68 -9.59 23.87 4.76
CA HIS A 68 -10.26 24.64 3.71
C HIS A 68 -10.58 26.08 4.12
N ALA A 69 -10.86 26.31 5.40
CA ALA A 69 -11.20 27.61 5.97
C ALA A 69 -9.97 28.47 6.33
N MET A 70 -8.75 27.89 6.29
CA MET A 70 -7.53 28.60 6.70
C MET A 70 -7.09 29.67 5.67
N PRO A 71 -6.54 30.81 6.12
CA PRO A 71 -6.01 31.85 5.25
C PRO A 71 -4.78 31.37 4.46
N LEU A 72 -4.45 32.07 3.36
CA LEU A 72 -3.37 31.68 2.45
C LEU A 72 -2.01 31.57 3.16
N SER A 73 -1.69 32.53 4.05
CA SER A 73 -0.46 32.54 4.83
C SER A 73 -0.34 31.31 5.73
N GLU A 74 -1.42 30.95 6.43
CA GLU A 74 -1.41 29.79 7.31
C GLU A 74 -1.37 28.47 6.53
N LEU A 75 -1.99 28.41 5.35
CA LEU A 75 -1.84 27.25 4.44
C LEU A 75 -0.38 27.05 3.99
N LEU A 76 0.35 28.13 3.69
CA LEU A 76 1.77 28.06 3.34
C LEU A 76 2.63 27.60 4.52
N LYS A 77 2.38 28.14 5.72
CA LYS A 77 3.05 27.71 6.94
C LYS A 77 2.79 26.24 7.25
N GLN A 78 1.52 25.81 7.19
CA GLN A 78 1.15 24.41 7.37
C GLN A 78 1.79 23.51 6.31
N GLN A 79 1.95 23.97 5.08
CA GLN A 79 2.66 23.23 4.03
C GLN A 79 4.13 23.01 4.40
N GLN A 80 4.83 24.03 4.88
CA GLN A 80 6.23 23.90 5.30
C GLN A 80 6.38 22.93 6.48
N ILE A 81 5.57 23.10 7.53
CA ILE A 81 5.56 22.19 8.69
C ILE A 81 5.31 20.75 8.24
N THR A 82 4.30 20.54 7.40
CA THR A 82 3.96 19.19 6.91
C THR A 82 5.06 18.60 6.02
N ARG A 83 5.82 19.42 5.28
CA ARG A 83 7.01 18.95 4.51
C ARG A 83 8.12 18.45 5.43
N GLU A 84 8.43 19.22 6.46
CA GLU A 84 9.46 18.88 7.43
C GLU A 84 9.08 17.62 8.21
N GLU A 85 7.83 17.53 8.65
CA GLU A 85 7.30 16.38 9.37
C GLU A 85 7.35 15.12 8.52
N LYS A 86 6.86 15.18 7.27
CA LYS A 86 6.99 14.08 6.31
C LYS A 86 8.46 13.68 6.09
N LYS A 87 9.39 14.64 6.07
CA LYS A 87 10.84 14.36 5.91
C LYS A 87 11.44 13.72 7.16
N ARG A 88 10.97 14.07 8.36
CA ARG A 88 11.37 13.46 9.64
C ARG A 88 10.88 12.01 9.70
N LEU A 89 9.60 11.78 9.44
CA LEU A 89 9.00 10.44 9.41
C LEU A 89 9.68 9.53 8.38
N ARG A 90 9.97 10.02 7.16
CA ARG A 90 10.70 9.24 6.15
C ARG A 90 12.13 8.87 6.56
N ARG A 91 12.78 9.64 7.44
CA ARG A 91 14.11 9.30 7.97
C ARG A 91 13.99 8.21 9.02
N SER A 92 13.11 8.41 10.00
CA SER A 92 12.84 7.42 11.05
C SER A 92 12.45 6.05 10.49
N LEU A 93 11.57 5.99 9.48
CA LEU A 93 11.20 4.72 8.84
C LEU A 93 12.38 4.05 8.13
N ARG A 94 13.29 4.81 7.52
CA ARG A 94 14.50 4.25 6.87
C ARG A 94 15.52 3.75 7.87
N GLU A 95 15.78 4.53 8.91
CA GLU A 95 16.68 4.14 10.00
C GLU A 95 16.20 2.83 10.65
N PHE A 96 14.89 2.69 10.86
CA PHE A 96 14.31 1.44 11.35
C PHE A 96 14.48 0.28 10.37
N GLU A 97 14.15 0.46 9.08
CA GLU A 97 14.30 -0.59 8.06
C GLU A 97 15.77 -1.04 7.93
N GLU A 98 16.71 -0.10 7.98
CA GLU A 98 18.16 -0.36 7.93
C GLU A 98 18.65 -1.12 9.16
N GLU A 99 18.21 -0.73 10.37
CA GLU A 99 18.57 -1.42 11.61
C GLU A 99 17.99 -2.82 11.69
N CYS A 100 16.72 -3.00 11.29
CA CYS A 100 16.12 -4.33 11.17
C CYS A 100 16.88 -5.20 10.17
N GLN A 101 17.26 -4.66 9.02
CA GLN A 101 18.03 -5.41 8.03
C GLN A 101 19.42 -5.79 8.55
N LYS A 102 20.09 -4.89 9.28
CA LYS A 102 21.40 -5.13 9.88
C LYS A 102 21.36 -6.17 10.99
N THR A 103 20.35 -6.10 11.86
CA THR A 103 20.20 -6.99 13.02
C THR A 103 19.67 -8.36 12.63
N MET A 104 18.68 -8.42 11.73
CA MET A 104 18.02 -9.67 11.35
C MET A 104 18.64 -10.33 10.11
N GLY A 105 19.52 -9.63 9.39
CA GLY A 105 20.18 -10.12 8.18
C GLY A 105 19.23 -10.32 6.98
N ARG A 106 17.98 -9.87 7.08
CA ARG A 106 16.93 -10.05 6.05
C ARG A 106 16.10 -8.78 5.87
N LYS A 107 15.35 -8.70 4.77
CA LYS A 107 14.42 -7.58 4.54
C LYS A 107 13.24 -7.63 5.52
N LEU A 108 12.72 -6.44 5.84
CA LEU A 108 11.64 -6.23 6.79
C LEU A 108 10.33 -6.89 6.33
N LEU A 109 9.78 -7.80 7.15
CA LEU A 109 8.50 -8.49 6.90
C LEU A 109 7.31 -7.66 7.39
N LYS A 110 6.07 -8.14 7.18
CA LYS A 110 4.87 -7.39 7.57
C LYS A 110 4.74 -7.28 9.09
N GLU A 111 5.11 -8.35 9.79
CA GLU A 111 5.06 -8.49 11.24
C GLU A 111 6.08 -7.56 11.91
N ASP A 112 7.23 -7.37 11.27
CA ASP A 112 8.29 -6.47 11.73
C ASP A 112 7.88 -4.98 11.66
N ARG A 113 6.77 -4.64 10.99
CA ARG A 113 6.26 -3.25 10.89
C ARG A 113 5.45 -2.81 12.10
N ILE A 114 4.96 -3.75 12.91
CA ILE A 114 4.08 -3.46 14.05
C ILE A 114 4.68 -2.40 14.98
N PRO A 115 5.98 -2.44 15.35
CA PRO A 115 6.59 -1.41 16.19
C PRO A 115 6.56 0.00 15.60
N MET A 116 6.49 0.13 14.26
CA MET A 116 6.50 1.40 13.52
C MET A 116 5.16 1.75 12.88
N GLU A 117 4.08 1.03 13.19
CA GLU A 117 2.77 1.21 12.54
C GLU A 117 2.26 2.66 12.65
N GLN A 118 2.43 3.28 13.81
CA GLN A 118 2.07 4.67 14.04
C GLN A 118 2.87 5.60 13.13
N THR A 119 4.19 5.48 13.10
CA THR A 119 5.08 6.27 12.23
C THR A 119 4.73 6.12 10.75
N TYR A 120 4.41 4.89 10.30
CA TYR A 120 3.94 4.65 8.92
C TYR A 120 2.61 5.34 8.64
N THR A 121 1.68 5.28 9.59
CA THR A 121 0.35 5.90 9.48
C THR A 121 0.48 7.42 9.43
N GLU A 122 1.29 8.01 10.31
CA GLU A 122 1.62 9.44 10.32
C GLU A 122 2.27 9.87 9.01
N TYR A 123 3.21 9.08 8.46
CA TYR A 123 3.84 9.41 7.18
C TYR A 123 2.80 9.45 6.04
N LYS A 124 1.86 8.50 6.03
CA LYS A 124 0.75 8.48 5.06
C LYS A 124 -0.18 9.67 5.24
N HIS A 125 -0.52 10.02 6.48
CA HIS A 125 -1.33 11.20 6.80
C HIS A 125 -0.63 12.49 6.37
N ALA A 126 0.65 12.69 6.71
CA ALA A 126 1.44 13.84 6.30
C ALA A 126 1.55 13.93 4.76
N LYS A 127 1.73 12.79 4.07
CA LYS A 127 1.72 12.74 2.60
C LYS A 127 0.37 13.15 2.02
N ALA A 128 -0.74 12.71 2.59
CA ALA A 128 -2.09 13.09 2.14
C ALA A 128 -2.37 14.58 2.43
N LYS A 129 -2.05 15.05 3.64
CA LYS A 129 -2.16 16.46 4.06
C LYS A 129 -1.41 17.39 3.11
N LEU A 130 -0.19 17.01 2.70
CA LEU A 130 0.61 17.77 1.74
C LEU A 130 -0.12 17.94 0.40
N ARG A 131 -0.68 16.85 -0.15
CA ARG A 131 -1.41 16.88 -1.43
C ARG A 131 -2.64 17.79 -1.35
N LEU A 132 -3.36 17.73 -0.22
CA LEU A 132 -4.51 18.59 0.03
C LEU A 132 -4.10 20.07 0.11
N LEU A 133 -3.04 20.39 0.84
CA LEU A 133 -2.49 21.75 0.93
C LEU A 133 -2.06 22.28 -0.44
N GLU A 134 -1.39 21.46 -1.26
CA GLU A 134 -1.01 21.83 -2.63
C GLU A 134 -2.23 22.14 -3.48
N ALA A 135 -3.28 21.31 -3.43
CA ALA A 135 -4.52 21.55 -4.15
C ALA A 135 -5.25 22.83 -3.69
N LEU A 136 -5.31 23.07 -2.37
CA LEU A 136 -5.93 24.28 -1.81
C LEU A 136 -5.17 25.55 -2.21
N LEU A 137 -3.83 25.50 -2.22
CA LEU A 137 -3.00 26.61 -2.68
C LEU A 137 -3.17 26.89 -4.17
N MET A 138 -3.27 25.85 -5.00
CA MET A 138 -3.55 26.01 -6.44
C MET A 138 -4.90 26.69 -6.69
N LYS A 139 -5.91 26.44 -5.87
CA LYS A 139 -7.23 27.06 -5.99
C LYS A 139 -7.24 28.56 -5.59
N LYS A 140 -6.28 29.00 -4.77
CA LYS A 140 -6.19 30.37 -4.25
C LYS A 140 -5.19 31.26 -5.00
N LYS A 141 -4.48 30.69 -5.98
CA LYS A 141 -3.66 31.43 -6.94
C LYS A 141 -4.53 31.89 -8.10
#